data_AF-A0A2H3I3E4-F1
#
_entry.id   AF-A0A2H3I3E4-F1
#
_cell.length_a   1.000
_cell.length_b   1.000
_cell.length_c   1.000
_cell.angle_alpha   90.00
_cell.angle_beta   90.00
_cell.angle_gamma   90.00
#
_symmetry.space_group_name_H-M   'P 1'
#
loop_
_entity.id
_entity.type
_entity.pdbx_description
1 polymer ?
#
loop_
_entity_poly.entity_id
_entity_poly.type
_entity_poly.pdbx_seq_one_letter_code
_entity_poly.pdbx_strand_id
1 'polypeptide(L)'
;MQTEGPSAEVWRCRTTGTKPPLVVINMARSIPDINKLDHMMRDYVDQPKHLDYYMSKQVALKNMFGLLTSIFNRRTNIRVLHFQKTPLLDRRLVACVLRACPHITTLGIYQCPLIHFGDVICLLDLIHEVNLNRSSQSLPLVEALDFYPLYHAGMPFKLPINDEPTKAEKDRGMEPAARETHGYGITWTYMPNEVLQRGIFAILLKTVLKARKMGIRLLMDKDAAFMKYLSDIPMLPGIIFQFLDGLYRYLDLKEAGSEDNTAMKRAKYDMILAVHAGLQSPYRNTLDPSDDVTRRVTSLFCRSCGYKMLDIFFCSNKIGLPPHRRTCAGCEFQACLDKQSDHQKHHDLNLMGRFLEKDWDPKGFNVDAPVHDDGQELLFLHTRKTTNDLPLMVLLPNGEFDRPSFQEQLICEHKENNDCLQGLPTLQSLLLQKDAEKADAKDHALHVDACRALSIIMNHHDFELAMHDKNHGVGGHFCEGQGWRPLSGGFRDKGVSHTFESATKAAEDLKARADIAEGRRPEQDAAGFW
;
A
#
# COMPACT_ATOMS: atom_id res chain seq x y z
N MET A 1 18.10 30.19 -4.36
CA MET A 1 17.18 30.99 -3.51
C MET A 1 16.48 32.02 -4.39
N GLN A 2 15.33 31.69 -4.96
CA GLN A 2 14.36 32.69 -5.42
C GLN A 2 13.29 32.74 -4.34
N THR A 3 13.20 33.89 -3.68
CA THR A 3 12.28 34.15 -2.58
C THR A 3 10.87 34.22 -3.13
N GLU A 4 10.03 33.25 -2.81
CA GLU A 4 8.59 33.47 -2.85
C GLU A 4 8.29 34.70 -1.97
N GLY A 5 7.49 35.62 -2.50
CA GLY A 5 7.17 36.87 -1.82
C GLY A 5 6.50 36.61 -0.46
N PRO A 6 6.55 37.60 0.45
CA PRO A 6 5.92 37.47 1.76
C PRO A 6 4.43 37.14 1.62
N SER A 7 3.93 36.25 2.50
CA SER A 7 2.53 35.82 2.49
C SER A 7 1.56 37.00 2.57
N ALA A 8 0.33 36.81 2.09
CA ALA A 8 -0.70 37.85 2.04
C ALA A 8 -0.97 38.51 3.41
N GLU A 9 -0.75 37.78 4.52
CA GLU A 9 -0.90 38.30 5.88
C GLU A 9 0.25 39.22 6.30
N VAL A 10 1.49 38.92 5.88
CA VAL A 10 2.65 39.79 6.11
C VAL A 10 2.52 41.08 5.33
N TRP A 11 1.99 41.01 4.10
CA TRP A 11 1.64 42.18 3.29
C TRP A 11 0.57 43.05 3.96
N ARG A 12 -0.45 42.42 4.55
CA ARG A 12 -1.55 43.09 5.25
C ARG A 12 -1.09 43.81 6.53
N CYS A 13 -0.13 43.23 7.28
CA CYS A 13 0.47 43.90 8.45
C CYS A 13 1.31 45.12 8.05
N ARG A 14 2.04 45.01 6.93
CA ARG A 14 2.94 46.08 6.44
C ARG A 14 2.18 47.31 5.94
N THR A 15 0.98 47.14 5.38
CA THR A 15 0.16 48.23 4.85
C THR A 15 -0.75 48.90 5.88
N THR A 16 -1.09 48.20 6.98
CA THR A 16 -2.06 48.70 7.97
C THR A 16 -1.42 49.20 9.28
N GLY A 17 -0.09 49.09 9.44
CA GLY A 17 0.62 49.54 10.65
C GLY A 17 0.28 48.76 11.91
N THR A 18 -0.41 47.62 11.79
CA THR A 18 -0.74 46.75 12.91
C THR A 18 0.45 45.86 13.25
N LYS A 19 0.77 45.74 14.55
CA LYS A 19 1.86 44.89 15.04
C LYS A 19 1.61 43.44 14.58
N PRO A 20 2.64 42.73 14.06
CA PRO A 20 2.47 41.34 13.66
C PRO A 20 1.97 40.50 14.84
N PRO A 21 1.15 39.45 14.60
CA PRO A 21 0.62 38.59 15.65
C PRO A 21 1.76 38.08 16.54
N LEU A 22 1.54 38.02 17.86
CA LEU A 22 2.56 37.61 18.83
C LEU A 22 3.19 36.25 18.47
N VAL A 23 2.41 35.37 17.82
CA VAL A 23 2.84 34.09 17.26
C VAL A 23 3.96 34.27 16.23
N VAL A 24 3.83 35.20 15.29
CA VAL A 24 4.85 35.47 14.24
C VAL A 24 6.11 36.08 14.85
N ILE A 25 5.97 36.94 15.86
CA ILE A 25 7.11 37.54 16.58
C ILE A 25 7.87 36.47 17.38
N ASN A 26 7.14 35.58 18.06
CA ASN A 26 7.75 34.50 18.83
C ASN A 26 8.39 33.45 17.93
N MET A 27 7.76 33.13 16.79
CA MET A 27 8.31 32.23 15.77
C MET A 27 9.57 32.81 15.11
N ALA A 28 9.61 34.13 14.88
CA ALA A 28 10.83 34.80 14.38
C ALA A 28 11.95 34.87 15.43
N ARG A 29 11.60 34.93 16.73
CA ARG A 29 12.55 34.93 17.85
C ARG A 29 13.05 33.53 18.23
N SER A 30 12.32 32.47 17.89
CA SER A 30 12.74 31.07 18.10
C SER A 30 13.66 30.55 16.99
N ILE A 31 13.80 31.28 15.87
CA ILE A 31 14.80 30.98 14.83
C ILE A 31 16.19 31.27 15.42
N PRO A 32 17.07 30.27 15.54
CA PRO A 32 18.43 30.49 16.04
C PRO A 32 19.21 31.45 15.15
N ASP A 33 20.16 32.18 15.75
CA ASP A 33 21.14 32.99 14.99
C ASP A 33 21.79 32.12 13.89
N ILE A 34 21.93 32.67 12.67
CA ILE A 34 22.49 32.00 11.49
C ILE A 34 23.83 31.32 11.82
N ASN A 35 24.67 31.94 12.64
CA ASN A 35 25.97 31.36 13.02
C ASN A 35 25.83 30.15 13.96
N LYS A 36 24.80 30.15 14.84
CA LYS A 36 24.45 28.98 15.65
C LYS A 36 23.84 27.88 14.79
N LEU A 37 23.02 28.24 13.82
CA LEU A 37 22.35 27.31 12.90
C LEU A 37 23.36 26.58 12.01
N ASP A 38 24.39 27.27 11.50
CA ASP A 38 25.50 26.67 10.76
C ASP A 38 26.33 25.72 11.63
N HIS A 39 26.61 26.08 12.89
CA HIS A 39 27.32 25.21 13.83
C HIS A 39 26.52 23.94 14.18
N MET A 40 25.22 24.09 14.44
CA MET A 40 24.33 22.96 14.73
C MET A 40 24.11 22.07 13.50
N MET A 41 24.02 22.66 12.30
CA MET A 41 23.93 21.88 11.07
C MET A 41 25.18 21.02 10.85
N ARG A 42 26.38 21.52 11.17
CA ARG A 42 27.62 20.71 11.12
C ARG A 42 27.58 19.54 12.10
N ASP A 43 27.12 19.76 13.33
CA ASP A 43 27.01 18.72 14.36
C ASP A 43 25.89 17.69 14.07
N TYR A 44 24.90 18.01 13.22
CA TYR A 44 23.85 17.07 12.80
C TYR A 44 24.15 16.35 11.48
N VAL A 45 24.99 16.92 10.63
CA VAL A 45 25.54 16.24 9.45
C VAL A 45 26.43 15.07 9.88
N ASP A 46 27.18 15.22 10.98
CA ASP A 46 27.86 14.14 11.68
C ASP A 46 26.99 13.63 12.85
N GLN A 47 26.05 12.72 12.56
CA GLN A 47 25.01 12.26 13.50
C GLN A 47 25.54 11.88 14.91
N PRO A 48 24.89 12.35 16.00
CA PRO A 48 25.16 11.87 17.36
C PRO A 48 24.99 10.35 17.47
N LYS A 49 25.83 9.68 18.26
CA LYS A 49 25.87 8.21 18.46
C LYS A 49 24.56 7.54 18.93
N HIS A 50 23.51 8.30 19.21
CA HIS A 50 22.26 7.84 19.82
C HIS A 50 21.03 7.99 18.91
N LEU A 51 21.18 8.55 17.71
CA LEU A 51 20.11 8.61 16.70
C LEU A 51 20.30 7.46 15.70
N ASP A 52 19.21 6.77 15.37
CA ASP A 52 19.22 5.74 14.32
C ASP A 52 19.78 6.33 13.02
N TYR A 53 20.82 5.70 12.48
CA TYR A 53 21.49 6.19 11.28
C TYR A 53 20.52 6.26 10.11
N TYR A 54 20.22 7.49 9.67
CA TYR A 54 19.49 7.72 8.43
C TYR A 54 20.45 8.13 7.33
N MET A 55 20.53 7.30 6.28
CA MET A 55 21.32 7.56 5.08
C MET A 55 20.82 8.85 4.41
N SER A 56 21.74 9.77 4.12
CA SER A 56 21.42 10.98 3.37
C SER A 56 20.91 10.62 1.96
N LYS A 57 19.95 11.41 1.44
CA LYS A 57 19.37 11.18 0.12
C LYS A 57 20.43 11.29 -0.98
N GLN A 58 21.44 12.15 -0.79
CA GLN A 58 22.57 12.24 -1.73
C GLN A 58 23.38 10.93 -1.82
N VAL A 59 23.66 10.32 -0.66
CA VAL A 59 24.37 9.04 -0.60
C VAL A 59 23.50 7.92 -1.18
N ALA A 60 22.21 7.90 -0.84
CA ALA A 60 21.26 6.95 -1.39
C ALA A 60 21.20 7.03 -2.93
N LEU A 61 21.11 8.24 -3.48
CA LEU A 61 21.08 8.48 -4.93
C LEU A 61 22.38 8.01 -5.61
N LYS A 62 23.54 8.39 -5.06
CA LYS A 62 24.85 7.96 -5.58
C LYS A 62 24.98 6.44 -5.57
N ASN A 63 24.61 5.80 -4.46
CA ASN A 63 24.67 4.35 -4.31
C ASN A 63 23.70 3.64 -5.26
N MET A 64 22.51 4.18 -5.46
CA MET A 64 21.52 3.65 -6.42
C MET A 64 22.09 3.68 -7.85
N PHE A 65 22.65 4.80 -8.32
CA PHE A 65 23.28 4.84 -9.65
C PHE A 65 24.48 3.90 -9.76
N GLY A 66 25.27 3.74 -8.69
CA GLY A 66 26.37 2.76 -8.65
C GLY A 66 25.87 1.31 -8.77
N LEU A 67 24.77 0.99 -8.07
CA LEU A 67 24.10 -0.31 -8.14
C LEU A 67 23.55 -0.57 -9.55
N LEU A 68 22.79 0.36 -10.11
CA LEU A 68 22.21 0.26 -11.45
C LEU A 68 23.29 0.11 -12.53
N THR A 69 24.39 0.84 -12.41
CA THR A 69 25.56 0.71 -13.30
C THR A 69 26.17 -0.69 -13.21
N SER A 70 26.35 -1.20 -11.99
CA SER A 70 26.91 -2.53 -11.75
C SER A 70 26.02 -3.64 -12.29
N ILE A 71 24.69 -3.50 -12.13
CA ILE A 71 23.69 -4.39 -12.71
C ILE A 71 23.77 -4.33 -14.24
N PHE A 72 23.74 -3.14 -14.85
CA PHE A 72 23.77 -3.00 -16.30
C PHE A 72 25.04 -3.60 -16.94
N ASN A 73 26.20 -3.41 -16.30
CA ASN A 73 27.47 -3.95 -16.77
C ASN A 73 27.53 -5.48 -16.68
N ARG A 74 26.76 -6.09 -15.77
CA ARG A 74 26.73 -7.55 -15.54
C ARG A 74 25.42 -8.21 -15.98
N ARG A 75 24.54 -7.47 -16.68
CA ARG A 75 23.14 -7.84 -16.95
C ARG A 75 22.96 -9.20 -17.62
N THR A 76 23.94 -9.64 -18.40
CA THR A 76 23.92 -10.95 -19.08
C THR A 76 24.27 -12.11 -18.16
N ASN A 77 24.87 -11.87 -16.99
CA ASN A 77 25.38 -12.90 -16.10
C ASN A 77 24.50 -13.09 -14.86
N ILE A 78 23.57 -12.17 -14.60
CA ILE A 78 22.69 -12.21 -13.43
C ILE A 78 21.53 -13.16 -13.71
N ARG A 79 21.47 -14.26 -12.93
CA ARG A 79 20.34 -15.21 -12.94
C ARG A 79 19.36 -15.00 -11.80
N VAL A 80 19.88 -14.62 -10.65
CA VAL A 80 19.09 -14.37 -9.44
C VAL A 80 19.39 -12.96 -8.97
N LEU A 81 18.35 -12.16 -8.74
CA LEU A 81 18.49 -10.78 -8.31
C LEU A 81 17.58 -10.50 -7.12
N HIS A 82 18.18 -10.30 -5.95
CA HIS A 82 17.47 -9.95 -4.73
C HIS A 82 17.78 -8.52 -4.33
N PHE A 83 16.73 -7.72 -4.13
CA PHE A 83 16.80 -6.41 -3.52
C PHE A 83 16.36 -6.51 -2.07
N GLN A 84 17.22 -6.09 -1.16
CA GLN A 84 16.93 -6.10 0.26
C GLN A 84 17.12 -4.69 0.83
N LYS A 85 16.06 -4.15 1.44
CA LYS A 85 16.04 -2.82 2.08
C LYS A 85 16.68 -1.74 1.20
N THR A 86 16.49 -1.84 -0.11
CA THR A 86 17.21 -1.01 -1.08
C THR A 86 16.55 0.37 -1.15
N PRO A 87 17.21 1.45 -0.69
CA PRO A 87 16.63 2.80 -0.70
C PRO A 87 16.36 3.25 -2.14
N LEU A 88 15.35 4.10 -2.35
CA LEU A 88 14.96 4.63 -3.67
C LEU A 88 14.52 3.59 -4.71
N LEU A 89 14.54 2.29 -4.41
CA LEU A 89 14.04 1.26 -5.31
C LEU A 89 12.51 1.24 -5.28
N ASP A 90 11.89 1.65 -6.39
CA ASP A 90 10.45 1.53 -6.62
C ASP A 90 10.15 0.53 -7.76
N ARG A 91 8.86 0.30 -8.00
CA ARG A 91 8.36 -0.59 -9.06
C ARG A 91 8.86 -0.21 -10.48
N ARG A 92 9.11 1.08 -10.74
CA ARG A 92 9.54 1.58 -12.05
C ARG A 92 10.99 1.21 -12.31
N LEU A 93 11.86 1.37 -11.31
CA LEU A 93 13.24 0.91 -11.39
C LEU A 93 13.34 -0.60 -11.52
N VAL A 94 12.51 -1.35 -10.79
CA VAL A 94 12.43 -2.81 -10.96
C VAL A 94 12.09 -3.17 -12.40
N ALA A 95 11.14 -2.47 -13.03
CA ALA A 95 10.80 -2.67 -14.45
C ALA A 95 11.98 -2.37 -15.39
N CYS A 96 12.67 -1.24 -15.20
CA CYS A 96 13.86 -0.90 -15.99
C CYS A 96 14.96 -1.97 -15.86
N VAL A 97 15.20 -2.46 -14.64
CA VAL A 97 16.22 -3.48 -14.37
C VAL A 97 15.84 -4.82 -14.98
N LEU A 98 14.60 -5.30 -14.77
CA LEU A 98 14.18 -6.61 -15.23
C LEU A 98 14.17 -6.71 -16.76
N ARG A 99 13.75 -5.64 -17.45
CA ARG A 99 13.81 -5.54 -18.92
C ARG A 99 15.25 -5.52 -19.45
N ALA A 100 16.20 -4.98 -18.70
CA ALA A 100 17.60 -4.91 -19.12
C ALA A 100 18.39 -6.21 -18.87
N CYS A 101 17.93 -7.08 -17.96
CA CYS A 101 18.66 -8.29 -17.56
C CYS A 101 18.01 -9.55 -18.16
N PRO A 102 18.47 -10.05 -19.31
CA PRO A 102 17.79 -11.10 -20.08
C PRO A 102 17.79 -12.49 -19.42
N HIS A 103 18.70 -12.76 -18.47
CA HIS A 103 18.90 -14.09 -17.90
C HIS A 103 18.35 -14.27 -16.47
N ILE A 104 17.64 -13.28 -15.93
CA ILE A 104 17.05 -13.39 -14.59
C ILE A 104 15.93 -14.42 -14.58
N THR A 105 16.05 -15.46 -13.76
CA THR A 105 15.02 -16.48 -13.51
C THR A 105 14.28 -16.24 -12.19
N THR A 106 14.91 -15.53 -11.25
CA THR A 106 14.36 -15.28 -9.91
C THR A 106 14.53 -13.81 -9.52
N LEU A 107 13.42 -13.15 -9.21
CA LEU A 107 13.38 -11.79 -8.70
C LEU A 107 12.97 -11.81 -7.23
N GLY A 108 13.81 -11.25 -6.36
CA GLY A 108 13.52 -11.11 -4.94
C GLY A 108 13.43 -9.66 -4.51
N ILE A 109 12.45 -9.32 -3.69
CA ILE A 109 12.22 -7.98 -3.15
C ILE A 109 11.88 -8.13 -1.67
N TYR A 110 12.71 -7.54 -0.81
CA TYR A 110 12.62 -7.70 0.64
C TYR A 110 12.70 -6.36 1.37
N GLN A 111 11.59 -5.92 1.93
CA GLN A 111 11.48 -4.72 2.76
C GLN A 111 12.02 -3.44 2.07
N CYS A 112 11.84 -3.33 0.75
CA CYS A 112 12.24 -2.12 0.01
C CYS A 112 11.27 -0.96 0.32
N PRO A 113 11.75 0.23 0.73
CA PRO A 113 10.89 1.28 1.29
C PRO A 113 9.78 1.82 0.39
N LEU A 114 9.98 1.79 -0.93
CA LEU A 114 9.02 2.31 -1.92
C LEU A 114 8.20 1.21 -2.60
N ILE A 115 8.30 -0.02 -2.11
CA ILE A 115 7.54 -1.17 -2.64
C ILE A 115 6.58 -1.65 -1.57
N HIS A 116 5.29 -1.54 -1.87
CA HIS A 116 4.21 -1.88 -0.95
C HIS A 116 3.43 -3.09 -1.43
N PHE A 117 2.55 -3.61 -0.57
CA PHE A 117 1.76 -4.82 -0.83
C PHE A 117 1.05 -4.84 -2.19
N GLY A 118 0.45 -3.72 -2.62
CA GLY A 118 -0.25 -3.64 -3.91
C GLY A 118 0.63 -3.83 -5.16
N ASP A 119 1.95 -3.72 -5.03
CA ASP A 119 2.87 -3.79 -6.17
C ASP A 119 3.01 -5.20 -6.74
N VAL A 120 2.62 -6.21 -5.98
CA VAL A 120 2.61 -7.60 -6.44
C VAL A 120 1.85 -7.76 -7.76
N ILE A 121 0.76 -6.99 -7.97
CA ILE A 121 -0.04 -7.06 -9.19
C ILE A 121 0.74 -6.55 -10.40
N CYS A 122 1.29 -5.33 -10.32
CA CYS A 122 2.04 -4.77 -11.45
C CYS A 122 3.37 -5.50 -11.68
N LEU A 123 3.96 -6.10 -10.65
CA LEU A 123 5.16 -6.93 -10.78
C LEU A 123 4.86 -8.24 -11.50
N LEU A 124 3.72 -8.88 -11.25
CA LEU A 124 3.27 -10.04 -12.02
C LEU A 124 2.98 -9.68 -13.48
N ASP A 125 2.33 -8.53 -13.72
CA ASP A 125 2.10 -8.01 -15.08
C ASP A 125 3.43 -7.75 -15.82
N LEU A 126 4.41 -7.16 -15.13
CA LEU A 126 5.76 -6.96 -15.65
C LEU A 126 6.44 -8.28 -15.99
N ILE A 127 6.37 -9.28 -15.10
CA ILE A 127 6.95 -10.61 -15.35
C ILE A 127 6.30 -11.24 -16.58
N HIS A 128 4.98 -11.11 -16.73
CA HIS A 128 4.27 -11.61 -17.91
C HIS A 128 4.76 -10.93 -19.20
N GLU A 129 4.81 -9.60 -19.23
CA GLU A 129 5.34 -8.82 -20.35
C GLU A 129 6.76 -9.27 -20.73
N VAL A 130 7.65 -9.36 -19.74
CA VAL A 130 9.05 -9.76 -19.95
C VAL A 130 9.14 -11.20 -20.45
N ASN A 131 8.37 -12.13 -19.89
CA ASN A 131 8.37 -13.53 -20.31
C ASN A 131 7.81 -13.72 -21.73
N LEU A 132 6.79 -12.95 -22.14
CA LEU A 132 6.31 -12.96 -23.52
C LEU A 132 7.44 -12.56 -24.50
N ASN A 133 8.17 -11.49 -24.17
CA ASN A 133 9.29 -11.04 -24.99
C ASN A 133 10.42 -12.08 -25.02
N ARG A 134 10.81 -12.62 -23.86
CA ARG A 134 11.89 -13.61 -23.75
C ARG A 134 11.56 -14.94 -24.43
N SER A 135 10.31 -15.40 -24.35
CA SER A 135 9.85 -16.60 -25.05
C SER A 135 10.02 -16.47 -26.57
N SER A 136 9.79 -15.28 -27.13
CA SER A 136 10.01 -15.04 -28.56
C SER A 136 11.49 -15.09 -28.98
N GLN A 137 12.39 -14.89 -28.02
CA GLN A 137 13.84 -14.86 -28.22
C GLN A 137 14.56 -16.12 -27.70
N SER A 138 13.82 -17.14 -27.23
CA SER A 138 14.39 -18.34 -26.59
C SER A 138 15.30 -18.02 -25.39
N LEU A 139 14.98 -16.96 -24.64
CA LEU A 139 15.67 -16.58 -23.40
C LEU A 139 15.00 -17.22 -22.18
N PRO A 140 15.73 -17.42 -21.06
CA PRO A 140 15.15 -18.02 -19.86
C PRO A 140 14.07 -17.12 -19.26
N LEU A 141 12.98 -17.76 -18.84
CA LEU A 141 11.84 -17.09 -18.24
C LEU A 141 12.10 -16.78 -16.77
N VAL A 142 11.43 -15.76 -16.26
CA VAL A 142 11.31 -15.56 -14.81
C VAL A 142 10.31 -16.59 -14.30
N GLU A 143 10.74 -17.43 -13.37
CA GLU A 143 9.98 -18.55 -12.81
C GLU A 143 9.61 -18.35 -11.32
N ALA A 144 10.26 -17.38 -10.66
CA ALA A 144 10.07 -17.14 -9.23
C ALA A 144 10.09 -15.66 -8.88
N LEU A 145 9.18 -15.27 -7.99
CA LEU A 145 9.08 -13.95 -7.38
C LEU A 145 9.08 -14.11 -5.86
N ASP A 146 10.20 -13.83 -5.21
CA ASP A 146 10.29 -13.80 -3.75
C ASP A 146 9.88 -12.40 -3.25
N PHE A 147 8.62 -12.24 -2.86
CA PHE A 147 8.07 -10.93 -2.55
C PHE A 147 7.78 -10.75 -1.05
N TYR A 148 8.55 -9.92 -0.38
CA TYR A 148 8.29 -9.42 0.97
C TYR A 148 8.27 -7.88 0.90
N PRO A 149 7.10 -7.24 0.73
CA PRO A 149 7.01 -5.78 0.64
C PRO A 149 7.41 -5.10 1.96
N LEU A 150 7.48 -3.77 1.97
CA LEU A 150 7.74 -3.03 3.22
C LEU A 150 6.71 -3.41 4.29
N TYR A 151 7.21 -3.95 5.40
CA TYR A 151 6.40 -4.20 6.58
C TYR A 151 6.32 -2.92 7.42
N HIS A 152 5.11 -2.41 7.58
CA HIS A 152 4.88 -1.22 8.38
C HIS A 152 4.63 -1.59 9.84
N ALA A 153 5.53 -1.18 10.74
CA ALA A 153 5.35 -1.37 12.18
C ALA A 153 4.25 -0.47 12.80
N GLY A 154 3.37 0.12 11.98
CA GLY A 154 2.26 0.96 12.40
C GLY A 154 2.64 2.24 13.15
N MET A 155 1.66 3.11 13.39
CA MET A 155 1.82 4.26 14.27
C MET A 155 1.67 3.81 15.73
N PRO A 156 2.61 4.14 16.64
CA PRO A 156 2.45 3.85 18.07
C PRO A 156 1.42 4.77 18.78
N PHE A 157 0.66 5.59 18.04
CA PHE A 157 -0.13 6.68 18.61
C PHE A 157 -1.62 6.55 18.33
N LYS A 158 -2.40 6.74 19.41
CA LYS A 158 -3.83 7.09 19.42
C LYS A 158 -4.15 8.14 18.36
N LEU A 159 -5.12 7.87 17.50
CA LEU A 159 -5.80 8.92 16.75
C LEU A 159 -6.29 9.99 17.74
N PRO A 160 -6.26 11.29 17.39
CA PRO A 160 -6.78 12.32 18.26
C PRO A 160 -8.26 12.01 18.59
N ILE A 161 -8.52 11.80 19.89
CA ILE A 161 -9.79 11.43 20.52
C ILE A 161 -10.93 12.43 20.24
N ASN A 162 -10.65 13.53 19.54
CA ASN A 162 -11.59 14.61 19.32
C ASN A 162 -12.68 14.30 18.28
N ASP A 163 -12.52 13.25 17.47
CA ASP A 163 -13.61 12.76 16.61
C ASP A 163 -14.36 11.67 17.37
N GLU A 164 -15.49 12.05 18.00
CA GLU A 164 -16.43 11.09 18.57
C GLU A 164 -16.71 9.98 17.54
N PRO A 165 -16.69 8.70 17.97
CA PRO A 165 -17.05 7.62 17.07
C PRO A 165 -18.45 7.88 16.52
N THR A 166 -18.58 7.78 15.19
CA THR A 166 -19.86 7.95 14.52
C THR A 166 -20.87 6.97 15.11
N LYS A 167 -22.15 7.31 15.04
CA LYS A 167 -23.23 6.43 15.53
C LYS A 167 -23.10 5.00 14.97
N ALA A 168 -22.69 4.87 13.70
CA ALA A 168 -22.44 3.58 13.05
C ALA A 168 -21.24 2.80 13.62
N GLU A 169 -20.21 3.48 14.14
CA GLU A 169 -19.05 2.85 14.80
C GLU A 169 -19.42 2.42 16.24
N LYS A 170 -20.17 3.26 16.96
CA LYS A 170 -20.72 2.94 18.29
C LYS A 170 -21.66 1.73 18.23
N ASP A 171 -22.56 1.70 17.24
CA ASP A 171 -23.52 0.60 17.02
C ASP A 171 -22.84 -0.74 16.63
N ARG A 172 -21.59 -0.71 16.17
CA ARG A 172 -20.78 -1.90 15.85
C ARG A 172 -19.88 -2.36 17.01
N GLY A 173 -19.95 -1.70 18.16
CA GLY A 173 -19.09 -2.03 19.31
C GLY A 173 -17.62 -1.72 19.08
N MET A 174 -17.29 -0.81 18.16
CA MET A 174 -15.91 -0.49 17.80
C MET A 174 -15.30 0.41 18.89
N GLU A 175 -14.43 -0.15 19.73
CA GLU A 175 -13.67 0.63 20.71
C GLU A 175 -12.64 1.56 20.02
N PRO A 176 -12.30 2.72 20.61
CA PRO A 176 -11.26 3.60 20.09
C PRO A 176 -9.92 2.90 19.81
N ALA A 177 -9.56 1.91 20.65
CA ALA A 177 -8.38 1.07 20.49
C ALA A 177 -8.39 0.21 19.22
N ALA A 178 -9.57 -0.16 18.70
CA ALA A 178 -9.67 -0.85 17.43
C ALA A 178 -9.19 0.07 16.29
N ARG A 179 -9.46 1.38 16.32
CA ARG A 179 -8.95 2.33 15.31
C ARG A 179 -7.41 2.39 15.26
N GLU A 180 -6.72 1.96 16.32
CA GLU A 180 -5.27 2.07 16.52
C GLU A 180 -4.46 0.95 15.83
N THR A 181 -5.09 -0.15 15.41
CA THR A 181 -4.39 -1.34 14.87
C THR A 181 -4.69 -1.67 13.40
N HIS A 182 -5.71 -1.05 12.80
CA HIS A 182 -6.08 -1.30 11.40
C HIS A 182 -5.00 -0.77 10.46
N GLY A 183 -4.23 -1.68 9.85
CA GLY A 183 -3.20 -1.35 8.86
C GLY A 183 -1.79 -1.72 9.26
N TYR A 184 -1.56 -2.21 10.49
CA TYR A 184 -0.24 -2.72 10.89
C TYR A 184 0.23 -3.83 9.92
N GLY A 185 1.53 -3.86 9.63
CA GLY A 185 2.15 -4.67 8.59
C GLY A 185 1.96 -4.15 7.16
N ILE A 186 0.94 -3.32 6.90
CA ILE A 186 0.48 -2.94 5.55
C ILE A 186 0.68 -1.46 5.23
N THR A 187 0.39 -0.58 6.17
CA THR A 187 0.40 0.87 5.99
C THR A 187 0.81 1.56 7.29
N TRP A 188 1.48 2.71 7.16
CA TRP A 188 1.76 3.60 8.27
C TRP A 188 0.56 4.49 8.64
N THR A 189 -0.42 4.65 7.74
CA THR A 189 -1.54 5.58 7.88
C THR A 189 -2.84 4.86 8.20
N TYR A 190 -3.76 5.52 8.89
CA TYR A 190 -5.11 4.99 9.10
C TYR A 190 -5.82 4.70 7.76
N MET A 191 -6.48 3.56 7.68
CA MET A 191 -7.33 3.18 6.57
C MET A 191 -8.64 2.58 7.08
N PRO A 192 -9.79 2.90 6.45
CA PRO A 192 -11.04 2.23 6.79
C PRO A 192 -10.91 0.70 6.66
N ASN A 193 -11.27 -0.03 7.72
CA ASN A 193 -11.11 -1.49 7.74
C ASN A 193 -11.81 -2.19 6.57
N GLU A 194 -12.96 -1.69 6.12
CA GLU A 194 -13.67 -2.23 4.97
C GLU A 194 -12.85 -2.17 3.68
N VAL A 195 -12.15 -1.05 3.43
CA VAL A 195 -11.26 -0.89 2.27
C VAL A 195 -10.03 -1.77 2.42
N LEU A 196 -9.42 -1.78 3.60
CA LEU A 196 -8.22 -2.54 3.91
C LEU A 196 -8.45 -4.05 3.74
N GLN A 197 -9.42 -4.62 4.46
CA GLN A 197 -9.67 -6.05 4.47
C GLN A 197 -10.14 -6.57 3.11
N ARG A 198 -11.16 -5.94 2.51
CA ARG A 198 -11.64 -6.34 1.17
C ARG A 198 -10.54 -6.12 0.11
N GLY A 199 -9.72 -5.07 0.27
CA GLY A 199 -8.60 -4.76 -0.60
C GLY A 199 -7.48 -5.80 -0.55
N ILE A 200 -7.08 -6.23 0.65
CA ILE A 200 -6.08 -7.30 0.84
C ILE A 200 -6.54 -8.57 0.12
N PHE A 201 -7.76 -9.03 0.38
CA PHE A 201 -8.27 -10.25 -0.24
C PHE A 201 -8.50 -10.11 -1.75
N ALA A 202 -8.92 -8.94 -2.24
CA ALA A 202 -9.04 -8.69 -3.68
C ALA A 202 -7.69 -8.74 -4.40
N ILE A 203 -6.63 -8.23 -3.78
CA ILE A 203 -5.26 -8.32 -4.30
C ILE A 203 -4.76 -9.76 -4.21
N LEU A 204 -4.96 -10.46 -3.09
CA LEU A 204 -4.60 -11.87 -2.94
C LEU A 204 -5.25 -12.77 -3.99
N LEU A 205 -6.55 -12.59 -4.26
CA LEU A 205 -7.27 -13.31 -5.30
C LEU A 205 -6.58 -13.13 -6.66
N LYS A 206 -6.31 -11.89 -7.06
CA LYS A 206 -5.63 -11.59 -8.32
C LYS A 206 -4.23 -12.20 -8.36
N THR A 207 -3.47 -12.07 -7.27
CA THR A 207 -2.12 -12.60 -7.15
C THR A 207 -2.07 -14.10 -7.34
N VAL A 208 -2.92 -14.86 -6.63
CA VAL A 208 -3.00 -16.33 -6.74
C VAL A 208 -3.36 -16.74 -8.16
N LEU A 209 -4.41 -16.14 -8.73
CA LEU A 209 -4.89 -16.51 -10.06
C LEU A 209 -3.87 -16.20 -11.15
N LYS A 210 -3.17 -15.07 -11.06
CA LYS A 210 -2.10 -14.70 -12.01
C LYS A 210 -0.87 -15.59 -11.85
N ALA A 211 -0.37 -15.74 -10.61
CA ALA A 211 0.82 -16.55 -10.34
C ALA A 211 0.63 -18.02 -10.75
N ARG A 212 -0.52 -18.63 -10.43
CA ARG A 212 -0.84 -20.02 -10.79
C ARG A 212 -0.90 -20.19 -12.31
N LYS A 213 -1.58 -19.29 -13.03
CA LYS A 213 -1.69 -19.35 -14.50
C LYS A 213 -0.33 -19.21 -15.20
N MET A 214 0.55 -18.39 -14.64
CA MET A 214 1.89 -18.15 -15.17
C MET A 214 2.93 -19.19 -14.70
N GLY A 215 2.59 -20.06 -13.74
CA GLY A 215 3.55 -20.97 -13.11
C GLY A 215 4.64 -20.26 -12.29
N ILE A 216 4.37 -19.05 -11.77
CA ILE A 216 5.34 -18.30 -10.97
C ILE A 216 5.30 -18.78 -9.52
N ARG A 217 6.44 -19.21 -9.01
CA ARG A 217 6.64 -19.48 -7.59
C ARG A 217 6.60 -18.18 -6.79
N LEU A 218 5.57 -18.04 -5.95
CA LEU A 218 5.31 -16.84 -5.15
C LEU A 218 4.62 -17.20 -3.82
N LEU A 219 3.63 -18.09 -3.86
CA LEU A 219 2.83 -18.53 -2.72
C LEU A 219 2.99 -20.04 -2.49
N MET A 220 2.80 -20.47 -1.24
CA MET A 220 2.75 -21.89 -0.80
C MET A 220 4.02 -22.73 -0.90
N ASP A 221 5.15 -22.18 -1.36
CA ASP A 221 6.44 -22.85 -1.15
C ASP A 221 6.82 -22.81 0.34
N LYS A 222 7.38 -23.91 0.84
CA LYS A 222 7.98 -23.98 2.18
C LYS A 222 9.10 -22.93 2.20
N ASP A 223 8.94 -21.88 3.01
CA ASP A 223 9.82 -20.70 3.09
C ASP A 223 9.57 -19.57 2.07
N ALA A 224 8.41 -19.55 1.39
CA ALA A 224 8.04 -18.43 0.51
C ALA A 224 7.98 -17.10 1.27
N ALA A 225 8.76 -16.11 0.81
CA ALA A 225 8.85 -14.79 1.43
C ALA A 225 7.49 -14.09 1.56
N PHE A 226 6.60 -14.28 0.57
CA PHE A 226 5.28 -13.67 0.58
C PHE A 226 4.35 -14.32 1.61
N MET A 227 4.41 -15.64 1.79
CA MET A 227 3.66 -16.33 2.84
C MET A 227 4.11 -15.88 4.24
N LYS A 228 5.42 -15.68 4.44
CA LYS A 228 5.94 -15.11 5.68
C LYS A 228 5.43 -13.69 5.92
N TYR A 229 5.45 -12.84 4.89
CA TYR A 229 4.87 -11.50 5.01
C TYR A 229 3.39 -11.56 5.41
N LEU A 230 2.61 -12.43 4.76
CA LEU A 230 1.18 -12.61 5.06
C LEU A 230 0.92 -13.13 6.47
N SER A 231 1.77 -14.02 6.99
CA SER A 231 1.65 -14.50 8.38
C SER A 231 1.94 -13.42 9.41
N ASP A 232 2.76 -12.44 9.05
CA ASP A 232 3.16 -11.35 9.95
C ASP A 232 2.13 -10.21 10.01
N ILE A 233 1.11 -10.20 9.13
CA ILE A 233 0.03 -9.20 9.15
C ILE A 233 -0.92 -9.51 10.31
N PRO A 234 -1.12 -8.59 11.27
CA PRO A 234 -2.02 -8.80 12.40
C PRO A 234 -3.49 -8.57 12.02
N MET A 235 -4.02 -9.41 11.13
CA MET A 235 -5.47 -9.55 10.93
C MET A 235 -6.06 -10.51 11.98
N LEU A 236 -7.38 -10.74 11.97
CA LEU A 236 -7.96 -11.81 12.78
C LEU A 236 -7.17 -13.12 12.53
N PRO A 237 -6.70 -13.80 13.59
CA PRO A 237 -5.85 -14.97 13.43
C PRO A 237 -6.46 -16.01 12.50
N GLY A 238 -5.69 -16.47 11.51
CA GLY A 238 -6.11 -17.53 10.59
C GLY A 238 -6.91 -17.09 9.37
N ILE A 239 -7.43 -15.86 9.28
CA ILE A 239 -8.35 -15.50 8.18
C ILE A 239 -7.68 -15.50 6.80
N ILE A 240 -6.40 -15.11 6.71
CA ILE A 240 -5.66 -15.15 5.45
C ILE A 240 -5.47 -16.61 5.00
N PHE A 241 -5.11 -17.49 5.93
CA PHE A 241 -4.95 -18.91 5.64
C PHE A 241 -6.28 -19.57 5.28
N GLN A 242 -7.38 -19.23 5.95
CA GLN A 242 -8.72 -19.70 5.60
C GLN A 242 -9.12 -19.28 4.19
N PHE A 243 -8.87 -18.02 3.81
CA PHE A 243 -9.13 -17.54 2.46
C PHE A 243 -8.30 -18.30 1.41
N LEU A 244 -7.00 -18.45 1.65
CA LEU A 244 -6.11 -19.14 0.72
C LEU A 244 -6.49 -20.62 0.60
N ASP A 245 -6.71 -21.31 1.72
CA ASP A 245 -7.16 -22.71 1.74
C ASP A 245 -8.46 -22.90 0.94
N GLY A 246 -9.47 -22.03 1.17
CA GLY A 246 -10.71 -22.04 0.41
C GLY A 246 -10.49 -21.81 -1.09
N LEU A 247 -9.61 -20.89 -1.46
CA LEU A 247 -9.28 -20.59 -2.86
C LEU A 247 -8.57 -21.76 -3.54
N TYR A 248 -7.55 -22.35 -2.90
CA TYR A 248 -6.83 -23.50 -3.46
C TYR A 248 -7.74 -24.71 -3.59
N ARG A 249 -8.53 -25.05 -2.55
CA ARG A 249 -9.53 -26.14 -2.66
C ARG A 249 -10.52 -25.91 -3.78
N TYR A 250 -11.01 -24.67 -3.95
CA TYR A 250 -11.94 -24.36 -5.03
C TYR A 250 -11.31 -24.59 -6.41
N LEU A 251 -10.08 -24.10 -6.61
CA LEU A 251 -9.35 -24.25 -7.87
C LEU A 251 -8.99 -25.71 -8.16
N ASP A 252 -8.55 -26.47 -7.16
CA ASP A 252 -8.16 -27.87 -7.31
C ASP A 252 -9.37 -28.76 -7.63
N LEU A 253 -10.53 -28.48 -7.04
CA LEU A 253 -11.79 -29.15 -7.38
C LEU A 253 -12.22 -28.87 -8.82
N LYS A 254 -12.06 -27.63 -9.28
CA LYS A 254 -12.36 -27.23 -10.67
C LYS A 254 -11.41 -27.89 -11.66
N GLU A 255 -10.11 -27.88 -11.38
CA GLU A 255 -9.08 -28.52 -12.20
C GLU A 255 -9.31 -30.03 -12.31
N ALA A 256 -9.72 -30.67 -11.22
CA ALA A 256 -10.10 -32.09 -11.20
C ALA A 256 -11.44 -32.40 -11.90
N GLY A 257 -12.18 -31.39 -12.38
CA GLY A 257 -13.50 -31.57 -12.98
C GLY A 257 -14.54 -32.13 -12.00
N SER A 258 -14.40 -31.83 -10.71
CA SER A 258 -15.27 -32.38 -9.66
C SER A 258 -16.72 -31.88 -9.79
N GLU A 259 -17.67 -32.81 -9.72
CA GLU A 259 -19.11 -32.50 -9.67
C GLU A 259 -19.63 -32.30 -8.24
N ASP A 260 -18.75 -32.32 -7.23
CA ASP A 260 -19.12 -32.09 -5.83
C ASP A 260 -19.43 -30.60 -5.56
N ASN A 261 -20.64 -30.23 -5.95
CA ASN A 261 -21.21 -28.90 -5.72
C ASN A 261 -21.19 -28.50 -4.23
N THR A 262 -21.21 -29.45 -3.30
CA THR A 262 -21.19 -29.15 -1.86
C THR A 262 -19.79 -28.74 -1.43
N ALA A 263 -18.76 -29.48 -1.86
CA ALA A 263 -17.36 -29.12 -1.60
C ALA A 263 -16.99 -27.78 -2.23
N MET A 264 -17.41 -27.53 -3.47
CA MET A 264 -17.18 -26.23 -4.14
C MET A 264 -17.86 -25.07 -3.42
N LYS A 265 -19.11 -25.26 -2.96
CA LYS A 265 -19.83 -24.26 -2.16
C LYS A 265 -19.13 -23.98 -0.84
N ARG A 266 -18.65 -25.00 -0.14
CA ARG A 266 -17.88 -24.85 1.12
C ARG A 266 -16.59 -24.08 0.89
N ALA A 267 -15.82 -24.44 -0.14
CA ALA A 267 -14.60 -23.72 -0.49
C ALA A 267 -14.87 -22.23 -0.81
N LYS A 268 -15.94 -21.95 -1.56
CA LYS A 268 -16.38 -20.57 -1.84
C LYS A 268 -16.88 -19.84 -0.58
N TYR A 269 -17.58 -20.54 0.29
CA TYR A 269 -18.06 -20.02 1.56
C TYR A 269 -16.90 -19.60 2.47
N ASP A 270 -15.87 -20.42 2.59
CA ASP A 270 -14.69 -20.11 3.41
C ASP A 270 -13.96 -18.85 2.92
N MET A 271 -13.87 -18.66 1.60
CA MET A 271 -13.37 -17.41 1.01
C MET A 271 -14.25 -16.21 1.40
N ILE A 272 -15.57 -16.33 1.25
CA ILE A 272 -16.52 -15.24 1.59
C ILE A 272 -16.44 -14.89 3.07
N LEU A 273 -16.39 -15.91 3.93
CA LEU A 273 -16.36 -15.75 5.38
C LEU A 273 -15.10 -14.99 5.81
N ALA A 274 -13.94 -15.34 5.26
CA ALA A 274 -12.68 -14.62 5.54
C ALA A 274 -12.74 -13.14 5.14
N VAL A 275 -13.38 -12.81 4.01
CA VAL A 275 -13.56 -11.42 3.57
C VAL A 275 -14.52 -10.65 4.49
N HIS A 276 -15.54 -11.30 5.06
CA HIS A 276 -16.56 -10.67 5.89
C HIS A 276 -16.23 -10.61 7.39
N ALA A 277 -15.39 -11.52 7.89
CA ALA A 277 -15.07 -11.65 9.31
C ALA A 277 -14.58 -10.31 9.90
N GLY A 278 -15.27 -9.80 10.94
CA GLY A 278 -14.91 -8.51 11.56
C GLY A 278 -15.42 -7.25 10.84
N LEU A 279 -16.09 -7.36 9.68
CA LEU A 279 -16.74 -6.23 8.99
C LEU A 279 -18.24 -6.11 9.30
N GLN A 280 -18.91 -7.21 9.61
CA GLN A 280 -20.33 -7.28 9.92
C GLN A 280 -20.56 -7.81 11.34
N SER A 281 -21.67 -7.39 11.96
CA SER A 281 -22.07 -7.90 13.28
C SER A 281 -22.26 -9.43 13.24
N PRO A 282 -21.76 -10.19 14.22
CA PRO A 282 -21.90 -11.65 14.26
C PRO A 282 -23.36 -12.10 14.20
N TYR A 283 -24.32 -11.27 14.64
CA TYR A 283 -25.76 -11.55 14.56
C TYR A 283 -26.36 -11.46 13.14
N ARG A 284 -25.66 -10.85 12.18
CA ARG A 284 -26.03 -10.88 10.75
C ARG A 284 -25.26 -11.92 9.95
N ASN A 285 -24.28 -12.60 10.55
CA ASN A 285 -23.59 -13.74 9.95
C ASN A 285 -24.46 -15.01 10.06
N THR A 286 -25.75 -14.93 9.73
CA THR A 286 -26.60 -16.07 9.41
C THR A 286 -26.26 -16.58 8.00
N LEU A 287 -24.96 -16.71 7.70
CA LEU A 287 -24.49 -17.35 6.49
C LEU A 287 -24.50 -18.84 6.80
N ASP A 288 -25.68 -19.47 6.78
CA ASP A 288 -25.76 -20.91 6.81
C ASP A 288 -25.11 -21.44 5.50
N PRO A 289 -24.15 -22.39 5.55
CA PRO A 289 -23.60 -23.03 4.36
C PRO A 289 -24.67 -23.70 3.47
N SER A 290 -25.85 -23.99 4.04
CA SER A 290 -27.03 -24.51 3.35
C SER A 290 -27.89 -23.42 2.68
N ASP A 291 -27.78 -22.17 3.14
CA ASP A 291 -28.51 -21.03 2.60
C ASP A 291 -27.84 -20.52 1.32
N ASP A 292 -28.65 -20.07 0.37
CA ASP A 292 -28.30 -19.82 -1.03
C ASP A 292 -27.42 -18.56 -1.22
N VAL A 293 -26.65 -18.19 -0.20
CA VAL A 293 -25.85 -16.96 -0.16
C VAL A 293 -24.75 -16.99 -1.22
N THR A 294 -24.20 -18.16 -1.55
CA THR A 294 -23.27 -18.33 -2.69
C THR A 294 -23.90 -18.03 -4.05
N ARG A 295 -25.24 -18.12 -4.20
CA ARG A 295 -25.99 -17.70 -5.40
C ARG A 295 -26.38 -16.21 -5.40
N ARG A 296 -26.38 -15.54 -4.23
CA ARG A 296 -26.66 -14.10 -4.12
C ARG A 296 -25.46 -13.21 -4.41
N VAL A 297 -24.25 -13.76 -4.44
CA VAL A 297 -23.03 -13.02 -4.76
C VAL A 297 -23.04 -12.68 -6.25
N THR A 298 -23.33 -11.44 -6.56
CA THR A 298 -23.34 -10.93 -7.93
C THR A 298 -21.93 -10.58 -8.38
N SER A 299 -21.65 -10.73 -9.69
CA SER A 299 -20.40 -10.26 -10.27
C SER A 299 -20.54 -8.79 -10.68
N LEU A 300 -19.69 -7.93 -10.14
CA LEU A 300 -19.70 -6.49 -10.40
C LEU A 300 -18.44 -6.10 -11.18
N PHE A 301 -18.61 -5.20 -12.15
CA PHE A 301 -17.51 -4.62 -12.93
C PHE A 301 -16.83 -3.49 -12.16
N CYS A 302 -15.49 -3.47 -12.19
CA CYS A 302 -14.67 -2.38 -11.65
C CYS A 302 -14.16 -1.47 -12.78
N ARG A 303 -14.56 -0.20 -12.77
CA ARG A 303 -14.13 0.81 -13.75
C ARG A 303 -12.64 1.13 -13.75
N SER A 304 -11.92 0.80 -12.67
CA SER A 304 -10.50 1.11 -12.53
C SER A 304 -9.61 0.04 -13.14
N CYS A 305 -9.90 -1.26 -12.92
CA CYS A 305 -9.04 -2.35 -13.41
C CYS A 305 -9.65 -3.17 -14.55
N GLY A 306 -10.94 -2.98 -14.84
CA GLY A 306 -11.68 -3.70 -15.88
C GLY A 306 -12.15 -5.10 -15.49
N TYR A 307 -11.83 -5.55 -14.28
CA TYR A 307 -12.24 -6.87 -13.83
C TYR A 307 -13.70 -6.89 -13.38
N LYS A 308 -14.38 -7.98 -13.71
CA LYS A 308 -15.61 -8.42 -13.07
C LYS A 308 -15.25 -9.39 -11.95
N MET A 309 -15.74 -9.13 -10.74
CA MET A 309 -15.46 -9.92 -9.55
C MET A 309 -16.66 -9.95 -8.62
N LEU A 310 -16.66 -10.90 -7.69
CA LEU A 310 -17.69 -11.02 -6.65
C LEU A 310 -17.90 -9.68 -5.90
N ASP A 311 -19.16 -9.34 -5.61
CA ASP A 311 -19.56 -8.10 -4.92
C ASP A 311 -18.88 -7.92 -3.54
N ILE A 312 -18.47 -9.01 -2.89
CA ILE A 312 -17.70 -9.01 -1.65
C ILE A 312 -16.36 -8.26 -1.75
N PHE A 313 -15.82 -8.08 -2.96
CA PHE A 313 -14.59 -7.31 -3.18
C PHE A 313 -14.86 -5.82 -3.42
N PHE A 314 -16.09 -5.36 -3.22
CA PHE A 314 -16.50 -3.96 -3.28
C PHE A 314 -16.94 -3.48 -1.90
N CYS A 315 -16.60 -2.24 -1.57
CA CYS A 315 -17.12 -1.60 -0.37
C CYS A 315 -18.64 -1.45 -0.48
N SER A 316 -19.33 -1.51 0.66
CA SER A 316 -20.80 -1.52 0.74
C SER A 316 -21.44 -0.31 0.04
N ASN A 317 -20.78 0.85 0.10
CA ASN A 317 -21.21 2.08 -0.58
C ASN A 317 -21.02 2.06 -2.11
N LYS A 318 -20.36 1.05 -2.68
CA LYS A 318 -20.11 0.91 -4.13
C LYS A 318 -21.03 -0.11 -4.82
N ILE A 319 -21.61 -1.04 -4.08
CA ILE A 319 -22.44 -2.13 -4.65
C ILE A 319 -23.63 -1.57 -5.45
N GLY A 320 -24.33 -0.58 -4.89
CA GLY A 320 -25.49 0.06 -5.54
C GLY A 320 -25.15 1.10 -6.61
N LEU A 321 -23.87 1.43 -6.82
CA LEU A 321 -23.48 2.42 -7.82
C LEU A 321 -23.50 1.83 -9.24
N PRO A 322 -23.77 2.64 -10.26
CA PRO A 322 -23.66 2.20 -11.65
C PRO A 322 -22.20 1.84 -12.02
N PRO A 323 -21.98 0.91 -12.98
CA PRO A 323 -20.67 0.47 -13.45
C PRO A 323 -19.63 1.57 -13.65
N HIS A 324 -20.01 2.70 -14.29
CA HIS A 324 -19.10 3.81 -14.57
C HIS A 324 -18.65 4.60 -13.32
N ARG A 325 -19.22 4.34 -12.13
CA ARG A 325 -18.83 4.94 -10.82
C ARG A 325 -18.34 3.89 -9.82
N ARG A 326 -18.24 2.63 -10.23
CA ARG A 326 -17.95 1.52 -9.33
C ARG A 326 -16.47 1.13 -9.39
N THR A 327 -15.79 1.25 -8.25
CA THR A 327 -14.39 0.82 -8.07
C THR A 327 -14.36 -0.31 -7.04
N CYS A 328 -13.54 -1.34 -7.26
CA CYS A 328 -13.35 -2.42 -6.28
C CYS A 328 -12.40 -2.01 -5.16
N ALA A 329 -12.53 -2.63 -4.00
CA ALA A 329 -11.73 -2.33 -2.82
C ALA A 329 -10.23 -2.53 -3.06
N GLY A 330 -9.83 -3.50 -3.91
CA GLY A 330 -8.42 -3.68 -4.28
C GLY A 330 -7.81 -2.47 -4.99
N CYS A 331 -8.57 -1.82 -5.89
CA CYS A 331 -8.11 -0.62 -6.59
C CYS A 331 -8.11 0.61 -5.65
N GLU A 332 -9.14 0.77 -4.83
CA GLU A 332 -9.19 1.85 -3.82
C GLU A 332 -8.03 1.73 -2.84
N PHE A 333 -7.80 0.51 -2.33
CA PHE A 333 -6.73 0.20 -1.40
C PHE A 333 -5.35 0.49 -1.99
N GLN A 334 -5.05 0.00 -3.20
CA GLN A 334 -3.78 0.27 -3.86
C GLN A 334 -3.59 1.77 -4.13
N ALA A 335 -4.64 2.48 -4.55
CA ALA A 335 -4.59 3.93 -4.73
C ALA A 335 -4.30 4.69 -3.43
N CYS A 336 -4.74 4.17 -2.28
CA CYS A 336 -4.36 4.71 -0.98
C CYS A 336 -2.90 4.42 -0.63
N LEU A 337 -2.39 3.22 -0.93
CA LEU A 337 -0.98 2.88 -0.74
C LEU A 337 -0.05 3.75 -1.60
N ASP A 338 -0.43 4.00 -2.86
CA ASP A 338 0.33 4.84 -3.82
C ASP A 338 0.46 6.30 -3.36
N LYS A 339 -0.47 6.78 -2.52
CA LYS A 339 -0.50 8.17 -2.03
C LYS A 339 0.19 8.35 -0.68
N GLN A 340 0.75 7.29 -0.13
CA GLN A 340 1.44 7.36 1.15
C GLN A 340 2.69 8.23 1.07
N SER A 341 2.80 9.15 2.04
CA SER A 341 3.91 10.09 2.16
C SER A 341 4.71 9.88 3.44
N ASP A 342 4.44 8.82 4.21
CA ASP A 342 5.18 8.50 5.43
C ASP A 342 6.68 8.38 5.16
N HIS A 343 7.49 8.75 6.14
CA HIS A 343 8.96 8.66 6.09
C HIS A 343 9.58 9.25 4.82
N GLN A 344 9.01 10.35 4.30
CA GLN A 344 9.49 11.06 3.12
C GLN A 344 9.43 10.24 1.81
N LYS A 345 8.60 9.19 1.75
CA LYS A 345 8.40 8.37 0.54
C LYS A 345 8.14 9.19 -0.72
N HIS A 346 7.37 10.28 -0.60
CA HIS A 346 7.08 11.15 -1.74
C HIS A 346 8.34 11.83 -2.30
N HIS A 347 9.23 12.30 -1.42
CA HIS A 347 10.52 12.86 -1.85
C HIS A 347 11.40 11.78 -2.51
N ASP A 348 11.41 10.57 -1.97
CA ASP A 348 12.17 9.44 -2.52
C ASP A 348 11.66 9.01 -3.90
N LEU A 349 10.34 8.97 -4.09
CA LEU A 349 9.71 8.73 -5.39
C LEU A 349 10.04 9.83 -6.39
N ASN A 350 10.02 11.10 -5.96
CA ASN A 350 10.32 12.25 -6.83
C ASN A 350 11.80 12.30 -7.24
N LEU A 351 12.72 11.86 -6.38
CA LEU A 351 14.16 11.82 -6.69
C LEU A 351 14.45 10.95 -7.91
N MET A 352 13.89 9.74 -7.94
CA MET A 352 14.01 8.87 -9.12
C MET A 352 13.02 9.27 -10.23
N GLY A 353 11.90 9.87 -9.87
CA GLY A 353 10.88 10.38 -10.79
C GLY A 353 11.44 11.35 -11.83
N ARG A 354 12.40 12.22 -11.45
CA ARG A 354 13.10 13.13 -12.38
C ARG A 354 13.71 12.42 -13.60
N PHE A 355 14.11 11.16 -13.46
CA PHE A 355 14.70 10.37 -14.55
C PHE A 355 13.70 9.46 -15.27
N LEU A 356 12.55 9.20 -14.65
CA LEU A 356 11.59 8.17 -15.07
C LEU A 356 10.28 8.73 -15.62
N GLU A 357 9.90 9.96 -15.25
CA GLU A 357 8.53 10.48 -15.43
C GLU A 357 8.33 11.37 -16.67
N LYS A 358 9.37 11.66 -17.45
CA LYS A 358 9.32 12.71 -18.48
C LYS A 358 8.17 12.56 -19.50
N ASP A 359 7.91 11.34 -19.95
CA ASP A 359 6.87 10.99 -20.92
C ASP A 359 6.00 9.80 -20.42
N TRP A 360 5.99 9.59 -19.11
CA TRP A 360 5.34 8.43 -18.49
C TRP A 360 3.95 8.80 -17.95
N ASP A 361 2.95 8.00 -18.30
CA ASP A 361 1.61 8.11 -17.73
C ASP A 361 1.45 7.14 -16.54
N PRO A 362 1.37 7.63 -15.28
CA PRO A 362 1.14 6.76 -14.11
C PRO A 362 -0.19 5.99 -14.18
N LYS A 363 -1.17 6.50 -14.93
CA LYS A 363 -2.50 5.90 -15.11
C LYS A 363 -2.60 4.99 -16.33
N GLY A 364 -1.51 4.77 -17.07
CA GLY A 364 -1.49 3.84 -18.19
C GLY A 364 -1.69 2.38 -17.73
N PHE A 365 -2.27 1.53 -18.58
CA PHE A 365 -2.44 0.10 -18.27
C PHE A 365 -1.20 -0.72 -18.64
N ASN A 366 -0.85 -1.68 -17.79
CA ASN A 366 0.15 -2.69 -18.11
C ASN A 366 -0.40 -3.77 -19.05
N VAL A 367 0.51 -4.53 -19.66
CA VAL A 367 0.18 -5.82 -20.28
C VAL A 367 -0.28 -6.75 -19.16
N ASP A 368 -1.58 -7.01 -19.12
CA ASP A 368 -2.19 -7.75 -18.01
C ASP A 368 -1.76 -9.22 -18.04
N ALA A 369 -1.24 -9.71 -16.93
CA ALA A 369 -1.00 -11.13 -16.75
C ALA A 369 -2.33 -11.91 -16.81
N PRO A 370 -2.35 -13.07 -17.47
CA PRO A 370 -3.55 -13.89 -17.57
C PRO A 370 -3.95 -14.43 -16.18
N VAL A 371 -5.25 -14.61 -15.97
CA VAL A 371 -5.81 -15.26 -14.78
C VAL A 371 -6.06 -16.74 -15.03
N HIS A 372 -6.03 -17.56 -13.98
CA HIS A 372 -6.29 -19.00 -14.06
C HIS A 372 -7.70 -19.27 -14.61
N ASP A 373 -7.83 -20.24 -15.54
CA ASP A 373 -9.10 -20.49 -16.23
C ASP A 373 -10.19 -20.96 -15.26
N ASP A 374 -9.83 -21.82 -14.31
CA ASP A 374 -10.73 -22.28 -13.24
C ASP A 374 -11.16 -21.17 -12.24
N GLY A 375 -10.49 -20.02 -12.28
CA GLY A 375 -10.81 -18.84 -11.46
C GLY A 375 -11.77 -17.86 -12.10
N GLN A 376 -12.18 -18.07 -13.36
CA GLN A 376 -12.98 -17.09 -14.13
C GLN A 376 -14.35 -16.77 -13.48
N GLU A 377 -14.94 -17.72 -12.75
CA GLU A 377 -16.17 -17.48 -11.97
C GLU A 377 -15.98 -16.53 -10.79
N LEU A 378 -14.76 -16.45 -10.25
CA LEU A 378 -14.40 -15.56 -9.13
C LEU A 378 -13.97 -14.19 -9.63
N LEU A 379 -13.20 -14.17 -10.72
CA LEU A 379 -12.57 -13.00 -11.30
C LEU A 379 -12.30 -13.23 -12.79
N PHE A 380 -12.77 -12.34 -13.64
CA PHE A 380 -12.35 -12.32 -15.04
C PHE A 380 -12.17 -10.89 -15.55
N LEU A 381 -11.20 -10.72 -16.45
CA LEU A 381 -10.97 -9.43 -17.08
C LEU A 381 -12.04 -9.20 -18.15
N HIS A 382 -12.89 -8.20 -17.98
CA HIS A 382 -13.76 -7.74 -19.05
C HIS A 382 -12.97 -6.83 -19.99
N THR A 383 -13.32 -6.81 -21.28
CA THR A 383 -12.61 -6.03 -22.30
C THR A 383 -12.29 -4.62 -21.80
N ARG A 384 -11.01 -4.24 -21.75
CA ARG A 384 -10.55 -2.91 -21.33
C ARG A 384 -10.79 -1.88 -22.44
N LYS A 385 -12.05 -1.63 -22.77
CA LYS A 385 -12.42 -0.46 -23.56
C LYS A 385 -12.13 0.78 -22.72
N THR A 386 -11.48 1.78 -23.29
CA THR A 386 -11.19 3.08 -22.64
C THR A 386 -11.95 4.24 -23.29
N THR A 387 -12.63 3.97 -24.41
CA THR A 387 -13.41 4.95 -25.18
C THR A 387 -14.89 4.60 -25.16
N ASN A 388 -15.73 5.63 -25.00
CA ASN A 388 -17.17 5.53 -25.24
C ASN A 388 -17.42 5.47 -26.75
N ASP A 389 -17.79 4.30 -27.26
CA ASP A 389 -18.39 4.21 -28.58
C ASP A 389 -19.87 4.57 -28.41
N LEU A 390 -20.22 5.85 -28.31
CA LEU A 390 -21.62 6.26 -28.21
C LEU A 390 -22.37 5.71 -29.44
N PRO A 391 -23.40 4.85 -29.27
CA PRO A 391 -24.23 4.45 -30.41
C PRO A 391 -24.88 5.72 -30.96
N LEU A 392 -24.55 6.06 -32.22
CA LEU A 392 -25.13 7.20 -32.92
C LEU A 392 -26.66 7.00 -32.99
N MET A 393 -27.43 8.06 -32.75
CA MET A 393 -28.88 8.01 -33.00
C MET A 393 -29.11 7.72 -34.49
N VAL A 394 -29.97 6.75 -34.78
CA VAL A 394 -30.30 6.38 -36.15
C VAL A 394 -31.70 6.92 -36.47
N LEU A 395 -31.84 7.69 -37.55
CA LEU A 395 -33.15 8.10 -38.05
C LEU A 395 -33.75 6.91 -38.80
N LEU A 396 -34.87 6.38 -38.31
CA LEU A 396 -35.60 5.30 -38.95
C LEU A 396 -36.37 5.80 -40.17
N PRO A 397 -36.71 4.91 -41.13
CA PRO A 397 -37.48 5.26 -42.32
C PRO A 397 -38.87 5.85 -42.05
N ASN A 398 -39.43 5.64 -40.85
CA ASN A 398 -40.71 6.22 -40.41
C ASN A 398 -40.57 7.66 -39.88
N GLY A 399 -39.37 8.24 -39.87
CA GLY A 399 -39.08 9.58 -39.36
C GLY A 399 -38.85 9.66 -37.85
N GLU A 400 -38.86 8.52 -37.15
CA GLU A 400 -38.53 8.45 -35.72
C GLU A 400 -37.04 8.22 -35.50
N PHE A 401 -36.52 8.72 -34.37
CA PHE A 401 -35.15 8.40 -33.97
C PHE A 401 -35.15 7.12 -33.15
N ASP A 402 -34.44 6.10 -33.62
CA ASP A 402 -34.09 4.95 -32.80
C ASP A 402 -32.79 5.23 -32.05
N ARG A 403 -32.84 4.99 -30.74
CA ARG A 403 -31.67 5.01 -29.89
C ARG A 403 -31.47 3.56 -29.45
N PRO A 404 -30.45 2.86 -29.98
CA PRO A 404 -30.17 1.49 -29.54
C PRO A 404 -30.16 1.46 -28.02
N SER A 405 -30.82 0.46 -27.42
CA SER A 405 -30.87 0.31 -25.96
C SER A 405 -29.48 0.51 -25.41
N PHE A 406 -29.29 1.55 -24.58
CA PHE A 406 -28.00 1.87 -23.98
C PHE A 406 -27.67 0.75 -22.99
N GLN A 407 -27.11 -0.36 -23.49
CA GLN A 407 -26.45 -1.31 -22.63
C GLN A 407 -25.24 -0.56 -22.09
N GLU A 408 -25.29 -0.23 -20.80
CA GLU A 408 -24.27 0.57 -20.15
C GLU A 408 -22.89 -0.03 -20.44
N GLN A 409 -22.10 0.68 -21.23
CA GLN A 409 -20.82 0.15 -21.70
C GLN A 409 -19.89 0.00 -20.49
N LEU A 410 -19.28 -1.17 -20.36
CA LEU A 410 -18.35 -1.48 -19.29
C LEU A 410 -16.95 -0.99 -19.69
N ILE A 411 -16.69 0.29 -19.40
CA ILE A 411 -15.49 1.00 -19.85
C ILE A 411 -14.57 1.29 -18.66
N CYS A 412 -13.27 1.14 -18.91
CA CYS A 412 -12.18 1.42 -17.99
C CYS A 412 -11.72 2.87 -18.16
N GLU A 413 -12.51 3.83 -17.71
CA GLU A 413 -12.23 5.25 -17.95
C GLU A 413 -11.41 5.92 -16.83
N HIS A 414 -11.36 5.30 -15.65
CA HIS A 414 -10.86 5.97 -14.44
C HIS A 414 -10.02 5.02 -13.60
N LYS A 415 -8.78 4.80 -14.02
CA LYS A 415 -7.80 4.03 -13.27
C LYS A 415 -7.38 4.79 -12.00
N GLU A 416 -7.57 4.20 -10.82
CA GLU A 416 -7.32 4.84 -9.53
C GLU A 416 -5.89 4.66 -9.00
N ASN A 417 -5.22 3.56 -9.36
CA ASN A 417 -3.85 3.25 -8.95
C ASN A 417 -2.79 3.84 -9.92
N ASN A 418 -1.58 4.09 -9.42
CA ASN A 418 -0.42 4.68 -10.10
C ASN A 418 0.65 3.59 -10.37
N ASP A 419 0.25 2.47 -10.97
CA ASP A 419 1.09 1.27 -11.13
C ASP A 419 1.48 0.98 -12.58
N CYS A 420 1.39 1.97 -13.47
CA CYS A 420 1.85 1.84 -14.84
C CYS A 420 3.36 1.58 -14.90
N LEU A 421 3.78 0.57 -15.65
CA LEU A 421 5.17 0.27 -15.94
C LEU A 421 5.49 0.42 -17.44
N GLN A 422 4.52 0.83 -18.25
CA GLN A 422 4.67 1.07 -19.69
C GLN A 422 5.24 2.46 -19.94
N GLY A 423 5.94 2.67 -21.06
CA GLY A 423 6.49 3.98 -21.43
C GLY A 423 7.68 4.46 -20.59
N LEU A 424 8.22 3.59 -19.71
CA LEU A 424 9.42 3.90 -18.93
C LEU A 424 10.68 3.87 -19.81
N PRO A 425 11.71 4.68 -19.49
CA PRO A 425 12.98 4.64 -20.20
C PRO A 425 13.70 3.30 -20.00
N THR A 426 14.59 2.96 -20.94
CA THR A 426 15.51 1.82 -20.76
C THR A 426 16.50 2.11 -19.63
N LEU A 427 17.03 1.05 -19.00
CA LEU A 427 18.09 1.20 -18.00
C LEU A 427 19.31 1.94 -18.57
N GLN A 428 19.66 1.69 -19.84
CA GLN A 428 20.77 2.38 -20.50
C GLN A 428 20.53 3.89 -20.62
N SER A 429 19.35 4.30 -21.10
CA SER A 429 19.01 5.73 -21.19
C SER A 429 19.00 6.41 -19.83
N LEU A 430 18.56 5.71 -18.79
CA LEU A 430 18.58 6.23 -17.41
C LEU A 430 20.02 6.45 -16.90
N LEU A 431 20.99 5.60 -17.28
CA LEU A 431 22.39 5.76 -16.89
C LEU A 431 23.11 6.87 -17.69
N LEU A 432 22.72 7.04 -18.95
CA LEU A 432 23.28 8.03 -19.88
C LEU A 432 22.68 9.45 -19.74
N GLN A 433 21.91 9.69 -18.68
CA GLN A 433 21.31 11.01 -18.43
C GLN A 433 22.38 12.10 -18.32
N LYS A 434 21.99 13.31 -18.73
CA LYS A 434 22.87 14.48 -18.81
C LYS A 434 23.35 14.89 -17.43
N ASP A 435 24.57 15.44 -17.37
CA ASP A 435 25.15 15.90 -16.10
C ASP A 435 24.30 16.98 -15.40
N ALA A 436 23.57 17.79 -16.17
CA ALA A 436 22.64 18.78 -15.63
C ALA A 436 21.48 18.15 -14.83
N GLU A 437 20.90 17.04 -15.31
CA GLU A 437 19.80 16.34 -14.64
C GLU A 437 20.31 15.61 -13.38
N LYS A 438 21.52 15.05 -13.46
CA LYS A 438 22.19 14.45 -12.30
C LYS A 438 22.53 15.49 -11.24
N ALA A 439 22.95 16.70 -11.65
CA ALA A 439 23.19 17.81 -10.75
C ALA A 439 21.89 18.30 -10.07
N ASP A 440 20.83 18.50 -10.84
CA ASP A 440 19.51 18.89 -10.32
C ASP A 440 18.95 17.87 -9.31
N ALA A 441 19.05 16.57 -9.59
CA ALA A 441 18.64 15.52 -8.65
C ALA A 441 19.50 15.52 -7.36
N LYS A 442 20.80 15.79 -7.48
CA LYS A 442 21.71 15.92 -6.33
C LYS A 442 21.39 17.15 -5.48
N ASP A 443 21.04 18.27 -6.10
CA ASP A 443 20.65 19.49 -5.42
C ASP A 443 19.30 19.31 -4.73
N HIS A 444 18.35 18.62 -5.37
CA HIS A 444 17.08 18.26 -4.73
C HIS A 444 17.29 17.32 -3.53
N ALA A 445 18.17 16.31 -3.67
CA ALA A 445 18.52 15.44 -2.55
C ALA A 445 19.12 16.23 -1.38
N LEU A 446 20.01 17.19 -1.66
CA LEU A 446 20.56 18.09 -0.64
C LEU A 446 19.48 18.91 0.04
N HIS A 447 18.54 19.44 -0.74
CA HIS A 447 17.44 20.23 -0.23
C HIS A 447 16.54 19.41 0.71
N VAL A 448 16.19 18.18 0.34
CA VAL A 448 15.41 17.27 1.19
C VAL A 448 16.16 16.94 2.47
N ASP A 449 17.44 16.61 2.39
CA ASP A 449 18.29 16.34 3.56
C ASP A 449 18.37 17.58 4.48
N ALA A 450 18.52 18.78 3.91
CA ALA A 450 18.57 20.04 4.66
C ALA A 450 17.22 20.39 5.32
N CYS A 451 16.10 20.23 4.62
CA CYS A 451 14.75 20.43 5.17
C CYS A 451 14.48 19.47 6.32
N ARG A 452 14.93 18.22 6.20
CA ARG A 452 14.84 17.24 7.27
C ARG A 452 15.69 17.64 8.47
N ALA A 453 16.97 17.97 8.25
CA ALA A 453 17.87 18.39 9.31
C ALA A 453 17.33 19.63 10.05
N LEU A 454 16.84 20.63 9.30
CA LEU A 454 16.17 21.80 9.85
C LEU A 454 14.95 21.42 10.69
N SER A 455 14.10 20.51 10.19
CA SER A 455 12.93 20.04 10.95
C SER A 455 13.33 19.37 12.25
N ILE A 456 14.39 18.55 12.26
CA ILE A 456 14.92 17.92 13.48
C ILE A 456 15.45 19.00 14.44
N ILE A 457 16.25 19.95 13.94
CA ILE A 457 16.83 21.05 14.75
C ILE A 457 15.74 21.94 15.35
N MET A 458 14.74 22.34 14.57
CA MET A 458 13.63 23.18 15.04
C MET A 458 12.84 22.47 16.15
N ASN A 459 12.55 21.18 15.98
CA ASN A 459 11.89 20.39 17.02
C ASN A 459 12.78 20.19 18.25
N HIS A 460 14.10 20.12 18.08
CA HIS A 460 15.05 20.03 19.20
C HIS A 460 15.14 21.35 19.97
N HIS A 461 15.05 22.50 19.30
CA HIS A 461 14.99 23.79 19.98
C HIS A 461 13.66 24.04 20.69
N ASP A 462 12.54 23.61 20.12
CA ASP A 462 11.26 23.61 20.83
C ASP A 462 11.32 22.70 22.07
N PHE A 463 12.06 21.59 21.99
CA PHE A 463 12.34 20.72 23.14
C PHE A 463 13.27 21.36 24.18
N GLU A 464 14.34 22.06 23.80
CA GLU A 464 15.20 22.77 24.76
C GLU A 464 14.49 23.94 25.46
N LEU A 465 13.64 24.67 24.73
CA LEU A 465 12.77 25.70 25.30
C LEU A 465 11.73 25.10 26.26
N ALA A 466 11.18 23.91 25.94
CA ALA A 466 10.31 23.16 26.85
C ALA A 466 11.05 22.54 28.04
N MET A 467 12.31 22.14 27.89
CA MET A 467 13.16 21.60 28.96
C MET A 467 13.60 22.67 29.97
N HIS A 468 13.69 23.94 29.54
CA HIS A 468 13.87 25.07 30.46
C HIS A 468 12.61 25.37 31.31
N ASP A 469 11.45 24.87 30.89
CA ASP A 469 10.20 24.87 31.65
C ASP A 469 10.08 23.57 32.48
N LYS A 470 11.02 23.44 33.44
CA LYS A 470 11.15 22.43 34.51
C LYS A 470 10.51 21.04 34.30
N ASN A 471 11.42 20.07 34.17
CA ASN A 471 11.27 18.66 34.57
C ASN A 471 10.22 17.85 33.79
N HIS A 472 10.69 17.04 32.82
CA HIS A 472 10.64 15.56 32.86
C HIS A 472 11.06 14.99 31.50
N GLY A 473 11.96 13.99 31.54
CA GLY A 473 12.68 13.47 30.37
C GLY A 473 11.80 12.86 29.28
N VAL A 474 12.20 13.08 28.03
CA VAL A 474 11.50 12.60 26.82
C VAL A 474 12.53 12.13 25.79
N GLY A 475 12.30 10.94 25.22
CA GLY A 475 12.81 10.56 23.90
C GLY A 475 11.67 10.75 22.88
N GLY A 476 11.94 11.44 21.78
CA GLY A 476 10.92 11.83 20.79
C GLY A 476 11.12 11.16 19.42
N HIS A 477 10.02 10.84 18.74
CA HIS A 477 9.97 10.40 17.35
C HIS A 477 9.19 11.44 16.51
N PHE A 478 9.67 11.79 15.32
CA PHE A 478 9.09 12.81 14.44
C PHE A 478 8.10 12.20 13.43
N CYS A 479 6.93 12.84 13.24
CA CYS A 479 5.97 12.54 12.17
C CYS A 479 5.54 13.83 11.44
N GLU A 480 5.82 13.90 10.14
CA GLU A 480 5.54 15.06 9.25
C GLU A 480 4.03 15.41 9.13
N GLY A 481 3.12 14.49 9.46
CA GLY A 481 1.67 14.69 9.29
C GLY A 481 0.90 15.29 10.48
N GLN A 482 1.51 15.45 11.65
CA GLN A 482 0.78 15.86 12.86
C GLN A 482 1.40 17.02 13.65
N GLY A 483 2.59 17.49 13.26
CA GLY A 483 3.42 18.30 14.15
C GLY A 483 3.78 17.53 15.43
N TRP A 484 4.71 18.08 16.22
CA TRP A 484 4.99 17.53 17.54
C TRP A 484 3.79 17.86 18.46
N ARG A 485 3.09 16.84 19.01
CA ARG A 485 2.02 17.06 19.99
C ARG A 485 2.50 16.64 21.38
N PRO A 486 2.48 17.55 22.38
CA PRO A 486 2.79 17.19 23.76
C PRO A 486 1.73 16.22 24.32
N LEU A 487 2.17 15.11 24.89
CA LEU A 487 1.31 14.21 25.67
C LEU A 487 1.09 14.80 27.06
N SER A 488 -0.15 15.11 27.42
CA SER A 488 -0.53 15.44 28.80
C SER A 488 -0.82 14.16 29.60
N GLY A 489 -0.02 13.91 30.64
CA GLY A 489 -0.26 12.84 31.62
C GLY A 489 0.70 11.66 31.45
N GLY A 490 1.74 11.61 32.29
CA GLY A 490 2.79 10.60 32.22
C GLY A 490 2.30 9.18 32.53
N PHE A 491 2.84 8.22 31.77
CA PHE A 491 2.80 6.79 32.12
C PHE A 491 3.65 6.57 33.37
N ARG A 492 2.99 6.41 34.53
CA ARG A 492 3.55 5.63 35.63
C ARG A 492 3.15 4.17 35.39
N ASP A 493 3.89 3.48 34.54
CA ASP A 493 4.02 2.03 34.67
C ASP A 493 5.39 1.59 34.16
N LYS A 494 6.13 0.88 35.01
CA LYS A 494 7.44 0.30 34.69
C LYS A 494 7.31 -0.97 33.84
N GLY A 495 6.27 -1.05 33.02
CA GLY A 495 5.99 -2.16 32.12
C GLY A 495 6.55 -1.87 30.73
N VAL A 496 7.28 -2.84 30.20
CA VAL A 496 7.88 -2.89 28.86
C VAL A 496 6.94 -2.28 27.80
N SER A 497 7.40 -1.24 27.11
CA SER A 497 6.66 -0.60 26.02
C SER A 497 6.53 -1.57 24.85
N HIS A 498 5.29 -1.98 24.58
CA HIS A 498 4.76 -2.54 23.33
C HIS A 498 5.71 -3.44 22.51
N THR A 499 5.93 -4.66 22.99
CA THR A 499 6.49 -5.77 22.18
C THR A 499 5.38 -6.46 21.39
N PHE A 500 5.74 -7.20 20.33
CA PHE A 500 4.84 -8.10 19.60
C PHE A 500 4.00 -8.96 20.57
N GLU A 501 4.61 -9.50 21.62
CA GLU A 501 3.95 -10.27 22.68
C GLU A 501 2.84 -9.49 23.40
N SER A 502 2.99 -8.18 23.60
CA SER A 502 1.94 -7.36 24.22
C SER A 502 0.74 -7.17 23.30
N ALA A 503 0.96 -7.08 21.99
CA ALA A 503 -0.12 -7.01 21.00
C ALA A 503 -0.80 -8.37 20.81
N THR A 504 -0.03 -9.47 20.83
CA THR A 504 -0.56 -10.83 20.83
C THR A 504 -1.43 -11.07 22.07
N LYS A 505 -0.96 -10.66 23.25
CA LYS A 505 -1.70 -10.77 24.50
C LYS A 505 -2.98 -9.93 24.51
N ALA A 506 -2.95 -8.72 23.97
CA ALA A 506 -4.14 -7.90 23.81
C ALA A 506 -5.16 -8.52 22.84
N ALA A 507 -4.69 -9.16 21.76
CA ALA A 507 -5.54 -9.91 20.83
C ALA A 507 -6.12 -11.19 21.45
N GLU A 508 -5.34 -11.90 22.29
CA GLU A 508 -5.79 -13.05 23.08
C GLU A 508 -6.84 -12.65 24.13
N ASP A 509 -6.63 -11.53 24.83
CA ASP A 509 -7.60 -10.98 25.79
C ASP A 509 -8.90 -10.54 25.11
N LEU A 510 -8.80 -9.95 23.90
CA LEU A 510 -9.95 -9.63 23.05
C LEU A 510 -10.70 -10.89 22.61
N LYS A 511 -9.97 -11.95 22.25
CA LYS A 511 -10.54 -13.25 21.90
C LYS A 511 -11.24 -13.89 23.10
N ALA A 512 -10.61 -13.91 24.26
CA ALA A 512 -11.20 -14.44 25.49
C ALA A 512 -12.48 -13.67 25.90
N ARG A 513 -12.49 -12.35 25.72
CA ARG A 513 -13.68 -11.52 25.94
C ARG A 513 -14.78 -11.79 24.92
N ALA A 514 -14.41 -12.02 23.66
CA ALA A 514 -15.36 -12.43 22.62
C ALA A 514 -15.96 -13.81 22.91
N ASP A 515 -15.14 -14.78 23.36
CA ASP A 515 -15.58 -16.12 23.73
C ASP A 515 -16.55 -16.08 24.93
N ILE A 516 -16.26 -15.24 25.94
CA ILE A 516 -17.15 -14.99 27.08
C ILE A 516 -18.47 -14.31 26.63
N ALA A 517 -18.39 -13.34 25.72
CA ALA A 517 -19.57 -12.67 25.16
C ALA A 517 -20.45 -13.61 24.30
N GLU A 518 -19.84 -14.64 23.71
CA GLU A 518 -20.50 -15.74 22.99
C GLU A 518 -20.97 -16.88 23.92
N GLY A 519 -20.79 -16.74 25.24
CA GLY A 519 -21.23 -17.73 26.23
C GLY A 519 -20.37 -19.00 26.32
N ARG A 520 -19.21 -19.04 25.65
CA ARG A 520 -18.24 -20.14 25.75
C ARG A 520 -17.34 -19.90 26.95
N ARG A 521 -17.43 -20.77 27.97
CA ARG A 521 -16.51 -20.69 29.12
C ARG A 521 -15.21 -21.43 28.77
N PRO A 522 -14.03 -20.82 29.00
CA PRO A 522 -12.73 -21.46 28.74
C PRO A 522 -12.50 -22.79 29.47
N GLU A 523 -13.27 -23.06 30.53
CA GLU A 523 -13.09 -24.22 31.41
C GLU A 523 -13.73 -25.52 30.89
N GLN A 524 -14.43 -25.52 29.75
CA GLN A 524 -15.09 -26.73 29.24
C GLN A 524 -14.30 -27.51 28.17
N ASP A 525 -13.27 -26.93 27.56
CA ASP A 525 -12.50 -27.59 26.48
C ASP A 525 -11.27 -28.37 26.98
N ALA A 526 -10.95 -28.31 28.28
CA ALA A 526 -9.82 -29.03 28.87
C ALA A 526 -10.10 -30.51 29.23
N ALA A 527 -11.33 -31.00 29.03
CA ALA A 527 -11.73 -32.36 29.42
C ALA A 527 -11.81 -33.36 28.24
N GLY A 528 -11.37 -32.98 27.04
CA GLY A 528 -11.58 -33.77 25.80
C GLY A 528 -10.33 -34.34 25.14
N PHE A 529 -9.17 -34.37 25.79
CA PHE A 529 -7.95 -35.01 25.27
C PHE A 529 -7.20 -35.75 26.37
N TRP A 530 -7.66 -36.97 26.66
CA TRP A 530 -6.84 -38.14 26.97
C TRP A 530 -7.35 -39.32 26.15
#